data_AF-A0A0P7ZTL0-F1
#
_entry.id   AF-A0A0P7ZTL0-F1
#
_cell.length_a   1.000
_cell.length_b   1.000
_cell.length_c   1.000
_cell.angle_alpha   90.00
_cell.angle_beta   90.00
_cell.angle_gamma   90.00
#
_symmetry.space_group_name_H-M   'P 1'
#
loop_
_entity.id
_entity.type
_entity.pdbx_description
1 polymer ?
#
loop_
_entity_poly.entity_id
_entity_poly.type
_entity_poly.pdbx_seq_one_letter_code
_entity_poly.pdbx_strand_id
1 'polypeptide(L)' 'MVRELSKSKDIIYPDSDGQPMADNTKQFRWIVVIKENLELLFADHPDVFVAGDLLWYPVEGNNRIRR' A
#
# COMPACT_ATOMS: atom_id res chain seq x y z
N MET A 1 -28.86 9.89 31.53
CA MET A 1 -28.05 10.68 30.57
C MET A 1 -27.26 9.67 29.74
N VAL A 2 -27.76 9.32 28.55
CA VAL A 2 -27.11 8.33 27.68
C VAL A 2 -26.13 9.12 26.80
N ARG A 3 -24.82 8.89 26.98
CA ARG A 3 -23.81 9.46 26.08
C ARG A 3 -23.95 8.75 24.74
N GLU A 4 -24.39 9.47 23.71
CA GLU A 4 -24.23 9.00 22.33
C GLU A 4 -22.72 8.82 22.08
N LEU A 5 -22.29 7.56 21.98
CA LEU A 5 -21.03 7.23 21.35
C LEU A 5 -21.17 7.64 19.89
N SER A 6 -20.46 8.70 19.48
CA SER A 6 -20.37 9.06 18.08
C SER A 6 -19.84 7.83 17.33
N LYS A 7 -20.70 7.18 16.54
CA LYS A 7 -20.28 6.13 15.61
C LYS A 7 -19.23 6.76 14.71
N SER A 8 -17.95 6.44 14.91
CA SER A 8 -16.93 6.81 13.94
C SER A 8 -17.39 6.18 12.64
N LYS A 9 -17.65 6.99 11.61
CA LYS A 9 -17.89 6.43 10.27
C LYS A 9 -16.72 5.50 9.97
N ASP A 10 -17.02 4.26 9.61
CA ASP A 10 -15.99 3.33 9.16
C ASP A 10 -15.25 3.96 7.98
N ILE A 11 -13.94 4.12 8.12
CA ILE A 11 -13.09 4.77 7.12
C ILE A 11 -12.69 3.71 6.11
N ILE A 12 -13.05 3.94 4.84
CA ILE A 12 -12.71 3.05 3.73
C ILE A 12 -11.36 3.48 3.18
N TYR A 13 -10.37 2.59 3.21
CA TYR A 13 -9.09 2.77 2.52
C TYR A 13 -9.22 2.25 1.09
N PRO A 14 -8.97 3.08 0.06
CA PRO A 14 -8.99 2.62 -1.32
C PRO A 14 -8.00 1.49 -1.59
N ASP A 15 -8.42 0.54 -2.43
CA ASP A 15 -7.61 -0.55 -2.97
C ASP A 15 -6.94 -0.20 -4.32
N SER A 16 -7.32 0.93 -4.92
CA SER A 16 -6.76 1.46 -6.16
C SER A 16 -6.57 2.97 -6.09
N ASP A 17 -5.54 3.48 -6.77
CA ASP A 17 -5.33 4.91 -7.00
C ASP A 17 -5.89 5.40 -8.35
N GLY A 18 -6.49 4.49 -9.14
CA GLY A 18 -7.03 4.74 -10.47
C GLY A 18 -5.98 4.79 -11.60
N GLN A 19 -4.72 4.43 -11.33
CA GLN A 19 -3.65 4.42 -12.33
C GLN A 19 -3.45 3.04 -12.95
N PRO A 20 -3.01 2.95 -14.22
CA PRO A 20 -2.89 1.68 -14.92
C PRO A 20 -1.57 0.95 -14.65
N MET A 21 -0.92 1.22 -13.52
CA MET A 21 0.47 0.84 -13.22
C MET A 21 0.70 -0.67 -13.37
N ALA A 22 -0.27 -1.48 -12.96
CA ALA A 22 -0.24 -2.95 -13.06
C ALA A 22 -1.36 -3.53 -13.94
N ASP A 23 -2.05 -2.71 -14.76
CA ASP A 23 -3.23 -3.13 -15.53
C ASP A 23 -2.92 -4.07 -16.70
N ASN A 24 -1.65 -4.42 -16.93
CA ASN A 24 -1.31 -5.49 -17.85
C ASN A 24 0.00 -6.22 -17.50
N THR A 25 0.18 -7.38 -18.14
CA THR A 25 1.27 -8.32 -17.88
C THR A 25 2.67 -7.80 -18.21
N LYS A 26 2.81 -6.81 -19.11
CA LYS A 26 4.13 -6.24 -19.45
C LYS A 26 4.67 -5.40 -18.30
N GLN A 27 3.84 -4.51 -17.75
CA GLN A 27 4.20 -3.68 -16.60
C GLN A 27 4.39 -4.55 -15.37
N PHE A 28 3.45 -5.48 -15.11
CA PHE A 28 3.56 -6.43 -14.01
C PHE A 28 4.89 -7.20 -14.04
N ARG A 29 5.31 -7.69 -15.22
CA ARG A 29 6.60 -8.38 -15.36
C ARG A 29 7.77 -7.52 -14.90
N TRP A 30 7.80 -6.24 -15.27
CA TRP A 30 8.88 -5.34 -14.84
C TRP A 30 8.84 -5.03 -13.36
N ILE A 31 7.64 -4.83 -12.78
CA ILE A 31 7.46 -4.65 -11.34
C ILE A 31 8.04 -5.85 -10.59
N VAL A 32 7.67 -7.07 -10.97
CA VAL A 32 8.15 -8.30 -10.33
C VAL A 32 9.66 -8.45 -10.47
N VAL A 33 10.20 -8.27 -11.67
CA VAL A 33 11.65 -8.36 -11.90
C VAL A 33 12.41 -7.41 -10.99
N ILE A 34 12.00 -6.14 -10.91
CA ILE A 34 12.68 -5.14 -10.08
C ILE A 34 12.52 -5.49 -8.59
N LYS A 35 11.29 -5.78 -8.16
CA LYS A 35 10.95 -6.08 -6.76
C LYS A 35 11.73 -7.29 -6.24
N GLU A 36 11.74 -8.41 -6.97
CA GLU A 36 12.43 -9.63 -6.53
C GLU A 36 13.95 -9.45 -6.47
N ASN A 37 14.54 -8.71 -7.42
CA ASN A 37 15.98 -8.41 -7.36
C ASN A 37 16.34 -7.52 -6.17
N LEU A 38 15.48 -6.57 -5.81
CA LEU A 38 15.66 -5.75 -4.61
C LEU A 38 15.49 -6.57 -3.32
N GLU A 39 14.53 -7.50 -3.28
CA GLU A 39 14.41 -8.44 -2.15
C GLU A 39 15.67 -9.30 -1.97
N LEU A 40 16.23 -9.81 -3.08
CA LEU A 40 17.51 -10.55 -3.02
C LEU A 40 18.66 -9.67 -2.54
N LEU A 41 18.73 -8.42 -3.03
CA LEU A 41 19.77 -7.47 -2.63
C LEU A 41 19.74 -7.15 -1.13
N PHE A 42 18.54 -7.07 -0.56
CA PHE A 42 18.33 -6.72 0.85
C PHE A 42 17.99 -7.93 1.74
N ALA A 43 18.23 -9.16 1.28
CA ALA A 43 17.87 -10.38 1.99
C ALA A 43 18.41 -10.45 3.43
N ASP A 44 19.61 -9.88 3.67
CA ASP A 44 20.27 -9.87 4.99
C ASP A 44 19.99 -8.58 5.80
N HIS A 45 19.11 -7.70 5.33
CA HIS A 45 18.78 -6.42 5.99
C HIS A 45 17.34 -6.46 6.54
N PRO A 46 17.13 -6.91 7.80
CA PRO A 46 15.79 -7.13 8.34
C PRO A 46 14.95 -5.85 8.48
N ASP A 47 15.59 -4.68 8.47
CA ASP A 47 14.93 -3.38 8.54
C ASP A 47 14.42 -2.87 7.18
N VAL A 48 14.66 -3.61 6.09
CA VAL A 48 14.25 -3.24 4.73
C VAL A 48 13.03 -4.06 4.29
N PHE A 49 11.97 -3.36 3.88
CA PHE A 49 10.77 -3.94 3.28
C PHE A 49 10.66 -3.50 1.82
N VAL A 50 10.49 -4.45 0.90
CA VAL A 50 10.35 -4.19 -0.53
C VAL A 50 8.94 -4.61 -0.98
N ALA A 51 8.20 -3.68 -1.56
CA ALA A 51 6.87 -3.93 -2.12
C ALA A 51 6.77 -3.38 -3.55
N GLY A 52 5.85 -3.95 -4.34
CA GLY A 52 5.48 -3.45 -5.67
C GLY A 52 4.03 -2.98 -5.67
N ASP A 53 3.78 -1.80 -6.22
CA ASP A 53 2.44 -1.22 -6.38
C ASP A 53 1.63 -1.13 -5.07
N LEU A 54 2.28 -0.74 -3.97
CA LEU A 54 1.69 -0.70 -2.63
C LEU A 54 1.03 0.64 -2.32
N LEU A 55 -0.25 0.61 -1.95
CA LEU A 55 -0.93 1.75 -1.35
C LEU A 55 -0.70 1.79 0.17
N TRP A 56 0.22 2.66 0.61
CA TRP A 56 0.54 2.83 2.03
C TRP A 56 -0.16 4.06 2.64
N TYR A 57 -0.96 3.84 3.70
CA TYR A 57 -1.62 4.88 4.48
C TYR A 57 -0.97 5.00 5.86
N PRO A 58 -0.06 5.97 6.09
CA PRO A 58 0.78 6.00 7.29
C PRO A 58 0.05 6.50 8.54
N VAL A 59 -1.16 7.02 8.41
CA VAL A 59 -1.93 7.60 9.52
C VAL A 59 -3.29 6.93 9.59
N GLU A 60 -3.54 6.20 10.68
CA GLU A 60 -4.83 5.58 10.94
C GLU A 60 -5.94 6.63 10.94
N GLY A 61 -7.03 6.32 10.24
CA GLY A 61 -8.17 7.21 10.04
C GLY A 61 -7.95 8.29 8.99
N ASN A 62 -6.84 8.26 8.24
CA ASN A 62 -6.61 9.19 7.13
C ASN A 62 -6.33 8.46 5.82
N ASN A 63 -7.40 8.20 5.07
CA ASN A 63 -7.33 7.57 3.74
C ASN A 63 -6.90 8.53 2.60
N ARG A 64 -6.48 9.76 2.91
CA ARG A 64 -6.05 10.76 1.91
C ARG A 64 -4.54 10.95 1.88
N ILE A 65 -3.86 10.75 3.02
CA ILE A 65 -2.41 10.79 3.08
C ILE A 65 -1.90 9.42 2.63
N ARG A 66 -1.28 9.37 1.46
CA ARG A 66 -0.59 8.20 0.92
C ARG A 66 0.83 8.60 0.50
N ARG A 67 1.76 7.65 0.57
CA ARG A 67 3.17 7.82 0.15
C ARG A 67 3.45 6.98 -1.08
#